data_AF-A0A9R0HUJ9-F1
#
_entry.id   AF-A0A9R0HUJ9-F1
#
_cell.length_a   1.000
_cell.length_b   1.000
_cell.length_c   1.000
_cell.angle_alpha   90.00
_cell.angle_beta   90.00
_cell.angle_gamma   90.00
#
_symmetry.space_group_name_H-M   'P 1'
#
loop_
_entity.id
_entity.type
_entity.pdbx_description
1 polymer ?
#
loop_
_entity_poly.entity_id
_entity_poly.type
_entity_poly.pdbx_seq_one_letter_code
_entity_poly.pdbx_strand_id
1 'polypeptide(L)'
;MGLTRDSKQDHKMDKEFLASPIKSTVDKFQLIPEFLKMRGLVKEHLDSYNYFLNTGMKKMVRVNNEIRSSVDRGIYLKFIDIKVGEPSVVLDGVAEKINPQSCRLSSMTFVTVPFLPYWF
;
A
#
# COMPACT_ATOMS: atom_id res chain seq x y z
N MET A 1 -4.51 34.32 36.51
CA MET A 1 -3.62 33.22 36.93
C MET A 1 -4.52 32.12 37.48
N GLY A 2 -4.59 30.96 36.83
CA GLY A 2 -5.40 29.82 37.31
C GLY A 2 -6.30 29.16 36.25
N LEU A 3 -5.69 28.64 35.18
CA LEU A 3 -6.32 27.65 34.30
C LEU A 3 -6.15 26.23 34.88
N THR A 4 -7.04 25.34 34.41
CA THR A 4 -6.98 23.87 34.39
C THR A 4 -7.64 23.11 35.54
N ARG A 5 -8.68 22.35 35.20
CA ARG A 5 -8.59 20.89 35.00
C ARG A 5 -9.81 20.42 34.21
N ASP A 6 -9.63 20.26 32.90
CA ASP A 6 -10.54 19.50 32.06
C ASP A 6 -10.63 18.08 32.62
N SER A 7 -11.83 17.70 33.06
CA SER A 7 -12.17 16.34 33.44
C SER A 7 -12.10 15.44 32.21
N LYS A 8 -10.93 14.84 32.01
CA LYS A 8 -10.70 13.74 31.07
C LYS A 8 -11.57 12.56 31.50
N GLN A 9 -12.72 12.39 30.84
CA GLN A 9 -13.54 11.17 30.94
C GLN A 9 -12.79 10.04 30.24
N ASP A 10 -11.98 9.30 31.01
CA ASP A 10 -11.45 8.02 30.59
C ASP A 10 -12.63 7.03 30.49
N HIS A 11 -13.16 6.84 29.27
CA HIS A 11 -14.11 5.78 28.97
C HIS A 11 -13.41 4.41 29.11
N LYS A 12 -13.32 3.92 30.35
CA LYS A 12 -12.95 2.55 30.65
C LYS A 12 -14.12 1.65 30.26
N MET A 13 -14.12 1.17 29.02
CA MET A 13 -15.15 0.26 28.52
C MET A 13 -14.87 -1.15 29.05
N ASP A 14 -15.81 -1.70 29.82
CA ASP A 14 -15.67 -3.01 30.44
C ASP A 14 -15.72 -4.14 29.40
N LYS A 15 -14.61 -4.87 29.26
CA LYS A 15 -14.44 -5.94 28.27
C LYS A 15 -15.43 -7.09 28.44
N GLU A 16 -15.92 -7.30 29.66
CA GLU A 16 -16.94 -8.31 29.99
C GLU A 16 -18.32 -7.95 29.40
N PHE A 17 -18.65 -6.66 29.31
CA PHE A 17 -19.88 -6.20 28.69
C PHE A 17 -19.85 -6.43 27.17
N LEU A 18 -18.69 -6.23 26.54
CA LEU A 18 -18.50 -6.45 25.09
C LEU A 18 -18.54 -7.93 24.69
N ALA A 19 -18.23 -8.84 25.61
CA ALA A 19 -18.28 -10.28 25.39
C ALA A 19 -19.66 -10.89 25.69
N SER A 20 -20.59 -10.10 26.24
CA SER A 20 -21.92 -10.60 26.59
C SER A 20 -22.76 -10.92 25.32
N PRO A 21 -23.59 -11.98 25.35
CA PRO A 21 -24.40 -12.35 24.19
C PRO A 21 -25.39 -11.24 23.80
N ILE A 22 -25.33 -10.80 22.54
CA ILE A 22 -26.24 -9.77 22.00
C ILE A 22 -27.66 -10.33 21.92
N LYS A 23 -28.60 -9.67 22.61
CA LYS A 23 -29.96 -10.17 22.83
C LYS A 23 -30.89 -10.08 21.61
N SER A 24 -30.61 -9.24 20.61
CA SER A 24 -31.46 -9.02 19.43
C SER A 24 -30.69 -9.05 18.11
N THR A 25 -31.34 -9.43 17.01
CA THR A 25 -30.76 -9.41 15.65
C THR A 25 -30.54 -7.99 15.12
N VAL A 26 -31.31 -7.01 15.60
CA VAL A 26 -31.24 -5.60 15.19
C VAL A 26 -29.93 -4.95 15.66
N ASP A 27 -29.46 -5.29 16.87
CA ASP A 27 -28.16 -4.80 17.39
C ASP A 27 -26.96 -5.25 16.57
N LYS A 28 -27.03 -6.41 15.90
CA LYS A 28 -25.91 -6.92 15.10
C LYS A 28 -25.61 -6.06 13.88
N PHE A 29 -26.63 -5.40 13.30
CA PHE A 29 -26.44 -4.52 12.15
C PHE A 29 -25.69 -3.23 12.50
N GLN A 30 -25.71 -2.80 13.76
CA GLN A 30 -24.93 -1.64 14.22
C GLN A 30 -23.42 -1.91 14.24
N LEU A 31 -22.99 -3.18 14.24
CA LEU A 31 -21.58 -3.56 14.18
C LEU A 31 -20.98 -3.37 12.79
N ILE A 32 -21.79 -3.42 11.73
CA ILE A 32 -21.34 -3.30 10.34
C ILE A 32 -20.68 -1.94 10.08
N PRO A 33 -21.30 -0.78 10.38
CA PRO A 33 -20.65 0.52 10.17
C PRO A 33 -19.36 0.66 10.98
N GLU A 34 -19.30 0.16 12.21
CA GLU A 34 -18.06 0.18 13.02
C GLU A 34 -16.97 -0.74 12.45
N PHE A 35 -17.34 -1.92 11.98
CA PHE A 35 -16.43 -2.83 11.28
C PHE A 35 -15.89 -2.20 9.98
N LEU A 36 -16.76 -1.57 9.20
CA LEU A 36 -16.38 -0.88 7.96
C LEU A 36 -15.49 0.34 8.22
N LYS A 37 -15.67 1.06 9.33
CA LYS A 37 -14.74 2.14 9.73
C LYS A 37 -13.33 1.61 10.04
N MET A 38 -13.22 0.46 10.71
CA MET A 38 -11.92 -0.12 11.08
C MET A 38 -11.22 -0.84 9.93
N ARG A 39 -11.97 -1.69 9.21
CA ARG A 39 -11.46 -2.58 8.17
C ARG A 39 -11.62 -2.02 6.77
N GLY A 40 -12.53 -1.08 6.51
CA GLY A 40 -12.77 -0.55 5.16
C GLY A 40 -13.38 -1.59 4.20
N LEU A 41 -14.14 -1.12 3.19
CA LEU A 41 -14.71 -2.03 2.17
C LEU A 41 -13.66 -2.61 1.22
N VAL A 42 -12.57 -1.87 0.96
CA VAL A 42 -11.62 -2.17 -0.13
C VAL A 42 -10.19 -2.39 0.41
N LYS A 43 -10.04 -2.50 1.73
CA LYS A 43 -8.73 -2.49 2.38
C LYS A 43 -7.92 -3.74 2.06
N GLU A 44 -8.55 -4.89 1.88
CA GLU A 44 -7.85 -6.12 1.51
C GLU A 44 -7.08 -5.97 0.18
N HIS A 45 -7.71 -5.38 -0.83
CA HIS A 45 -7.06 -5.11 -2.11
C HIS A 45 -5.92 -4.10 -1.97
N LEU A 46 -6.11 -3.06 -1.17
CA LEU A 46 -5.08 -2.05 -0.95
C LEU A 46 -3.89 -2.60 -0.15
N ASP A 47 -4.17 -3.37 0.90
CA ASP A 47 -3.15 -3.97 1.78
C ASP A 47 -2.32 -5.02 1.02
N SER A 48 -2.97 -5.88 0.23
CA SER A 48 -2.27 -6.87 -0.60
C SER A 48 -1.39 -6.21 -1.66
N TYR A 49 -1.89 -5.16 -2.33
CA TYR A 49 -1.10 -4.40 -3.29
C TYR A 49 0.07 -3.65 -2.64
N ASN A 50 -0.16 -3.00 -1.50
CA ASN A 50 0.89 -2.32 -0.73
C ASN A 50 1.96 -3.31 -0.23
N TYR A 51 1.56 -4.50 0.21
CA TYR A 51 2.51 -5.55 0.58
C TYR A 51 3.32 -6.03 -0.63
N PHE A 52 2.67 -6.21 -1.78
CA PHE A 52 3.35 -6.58 -3.02
C PHE A 52 4.39 -5.53 -3.43
N LEU A 53 4.02 -4.24 -3.41
CA LEU A 53 4.93 -3.15 -3.75
C LEU A 53 6.11 -3.03 -2.76
N ASN A 54 5.82 -3.06 -1.47
CA ASN A 54 6.85 -2.79 -0.45
C ASN A 54 7.74 -4.00 -0.15
N THR A 55 7.21 -5.21 -0.29
CA THR A 55 7.87 -6.45 0.14
C THR A 55 8.00 -7.46 -0.99
N GLY A 56 6.92 -7.71 -1.74
CA GLY A 56 6.86 -8.74 -2.77
C GLY A 56 7.91 -8.54 -3.86
N MET A 57 7.95 -7.36 -4.49
CA MET A 57 8.90 -7.07 -5.58
C MET A 57 10.36 -7.15 -5.12
N LYS A 58 10.67 -6.63 -3.92
CA LYS A 58 12.03 -6.71 -3.36
C LYS A 58 12.47 -8.16 -3.15
N LYS A 59 11.57 -9.04 -2.70
CA LYS A 59 11.85 -10.47 -2.59
C LYS A 59 12.14 -11.10 -3.95
N MET A 60 11.36 -10.76 -4.98
CA MET A 60 11.57 -11.27 -6.35
C MET A 60 12.92 -10.87 -6.93
N VAL A 61 13.32 -9.60 -6.75
CA VAL A 61 14.62 -9.09 -7.22
C VAL A 61 15.77 -9.73 -6.45
N ARG A 62 15.63 -9.96 -5.14
CA ARG A 62 16.67 -10.64 -4.34
C ARG A 62 16.96 -12.07 -4.80
N VAL A 63 15.93 -12.80 -5.25
CA VAL A 63 16.09 -14.17 -5.75
C VAL A 63 16.79 -14.20 -7.12
N ASN A 64 16.53 -13.19 -7.95
CA ASN A 64 17.05 -13.09 -9.32
C ASN A 64 18.01 -11.90 -9.46
N ASN A 65 18.87 -11.69 -8.47
CA ASN A 65 19.64 -10.46 -8.32
C ASN A 65 20.85 -10.36 -9.26
N GLU A 66 21.18 -11.40 -10.02
CA GLU A 66 22.39 -11.44 -10.83
C GLU A 66 22.13 -12.10 -12.18
N ILE A 67 22.57 -11.42 -13.24
CA ILE A 67 22.62 -11.95 -14.60
C ILE A 67 24.10 -12.09 -14.98
N ARG A 68 24.55 -13.30 -15.31
CA ARG A 68 25.91 -13.57 -15.77
C ARG A 68 25.97 -13.79 -17.27
N SER A 69 27.04 -13.32 -17.90
CA SER A 69 27.34 -13.68 -19.28
C SER A 69 27.69 -15.17 -19.39
N SER A 70 27.25 -15.80 -20.48
CA SER A 70 27.60 -17.19 -20.80
C SER A 70 29.02 -17.33 -21.38
N VAL A 71 29.57 -16.25 -21.93
CA VAL A 71 30.87 -16.24 -22.63
C VAL A 71 32.01 -15.89 -21.66
N ASP A 72 31.83 -14.85 -20.85
CA ASP A 72 32.83 -14.39 -19.89
C ASP A 72 32.23 -14.30 -18.48
N ARG A 73 32.78 -15.10 -17.56
CA ARG A 73 32.32 -15.15 -16.16
C ARG A 73 32.67 -13.91 -15.36
N GLY A 74 33.57 -13.06 -15.85
CA GLY A 74 33.89 -11.76 -15.23
C GLY A 74 32.80 -10.70 -15.45
N ILE A 75 31.93 -10.90 -16.45
CA ILE A 75 30.87 -9.95 -16.80
C ILE A 75 29.56 -10.40 -16.16
N TYR A 76 29.08 -9.60 -15.20
CA TYR A 76 27.80 -9.80 -14.55
C TYR A 76 27.09 -8.48 -14.29
N LEU A 77 25.77 -8.51 -14.22
CA LEU A 77 24.94 -7.39 -13.82
C LEU A 77 24.23 -7.77 -12.52
N LYS A 78 24.38 -6.93 -11.49
CA LYS A 78 23.77 -7.17 -10.19
C LYS A 78 22.72 -6.11 -9.86
N PHE A 79 21.48 -6.55 -9.64
CA PHE A 79 20.40 -5.71 -9.17
C PHE A 79 20.48 -5.55 -7.65
N ILE A 80 20.44 -4.30 -7.17
CA ILE A 80 20.58 -3.99 -5.74
C ILE A 80 19.22 -3.87 -5.07
N ASP A 81 18.32 -3.13 -5.70
CA ASP A 81 17.00 -2.82 -5.17
C ASP A 81 16.03 -2.52 -6.32
N ILE A 82 14.74 -2.40 -6.00
CA ILE A 82 13.69 -1.95 -6.93
C ILE A 82 12.90 -0.82 -6.28
N LYS A 83 12.71 0.26 -7.04
CA LYS A 83 11.98 1.45 -6.61
C LYS A 83 10.83 1.71 -7.57
N VAL A 84 9.67 2.03 -7.02
CA VAL A 84 8.49 2.42 -7.80
C VAL A 84 8.29 3.91 -7.63
N GLY A 85 8.24 4.62 -8.76
CA GLY A 85 8.09 6.07 -8.79
C GLY A 85 6.62 6.51 -8.80
N GLU A 86 6.42 7.80 -9.06
CA GLU A 86 5.09 8.32 -9.33
C GLU A 86 4.62 7.88 -10.73
N PRO A 87 3.30 7.79 -10.95
CA PRO A 87 2.73 7.49 -12.25
C PRO A 87 2.96 8.66 -13.21
N SER A 88 3.65 8.38 -14.31
CA SER A 88 4.01 9.36 -15.33
C SER A 88 4.03 8.72 -16.71
N VAL A 89 3.79 9.53 -17.73
CA VAL A 89 3.92 9.14 -19.14
C VAL A 89 4.97 10.02 -19.80
N VAL A 90 5.69 9.48 -20.77
CA VAL A 90 6.61 10.26 -21.60
C VAL A 90 5.85 10.70 -22.85
N LEU A 91 5.63 12.01 -22.97
CA LEU A 91 5.05 12.68 -24.14
C LEU A 91 6.12 13.59 -24.73
N ASP A 92 6.47 13.38 -26.00
CA ASP A 92 7.46 14.19 -26.72
C ASP A 92 8.80 14.37 -25.98
N GLY A 93 9.25 13.32 -25.27
CA GLY A 93 10.49 13.32 -24.50
C GLY A 93 10.41 13.96 -23.12
N VAL A 94 9.24 14.47 -22.72
CA VAL A 94 8.99 15.06 -21.40
C VAL A 94 8.15 14.11 -20.55
N ALA A 95 8.58 13.89 -19.30
CA ALA A 95 7.81 13.10 -18.34
C ALA A 95 6.71 13.94 -17.69
N GLU A 96 5.46 13.63 -17.99
CA GLU A 96 4.29 14.28 -17.41
C GLU A 96 3.62 13.38 -16.38
N LYS A 97 3.17 13.96 -15.26
CA LYS A 97 2.41 13.23 -14.24
C LYS A 97 1.00 12.98 -14.75
N ILE A 98 0.52 11.75 -14.56
CA ILE A 98 -0.82 11.34 -14.98
C ILE A 98 -1.74 11.20 -13.76
N ASN A 99 -3.03 11.41 -13.97
CA ASN A 99 -4.06 11.14 -12.97
C ASN A 99 -5.03 10.05 -13.48
N PRO A 100 -5.71 9.32 -12.59
CA PRO A 100 -6.62 8.24 -13.01
C PRO A 100 -7.80 8.68 -13.89
N GLN A 101 -8.31 9.91 -13.71
CA GLN A 101 -9.43 10.43 -14.51
C GLN A 101 -8.99 10.75 -15.95
N SER A 102 -7.86 11.42 -16.11
CA SER A 102 -7.24 11.70 -17.42
C SER A 102 -7.00 10.41 -18.18
N CYS A 103 -6.43 9.38 -17.53
CA CYS A 103 -6.23 8.07 -18.14
C CYS A 103 -7.53 7.43 -18.63
N ARG A 104 -8.62 7.55 -17.85
CA ARG A 104 -9.94 7.02 -18.23
C ARG A 104 -10.54 7.74 -19.44
N LEU A 105 -10.31 9.05 -19.56
CA LEU A 105 -10.81 9.86 -20.68
C LEU A 105 -10.00 9.63 -21.96
N SER A 106 -8.69 9.44 -21.86
CA SER A 106 -7.79 9.27 -23.00
C SER A 106 -7.54 7.81 -23.39
N SER A 107 -8.21 6.85 -22.74
CA SER A 107 -7.95 5.40 -22.91
C SER A 107 -6.48 5.02 -22.67
N MET A 108 -5.80 5.73 -21.78
CA MET A 108 -4.43 5.45 -21.36
C MET A 108 -4.41 4.57 -20.11
N THR A 109 -3.30 3.86 -19.89
CA THR A 109 -3.16 3.03 -18.68
C THR A 109 -2.47 3.83 -17.57
N PHE A 110 -3.05 3.84 -16.37
CA PHE A 110 -2.45 4.47 -15.20
C PHE A 110 -1.35 3.56 -14.63
N VAL A 111 -0.11 3.81 -15.03
CA VAL A 111 1.06 3.00 -14.67
C VAL A 111 2.24 3.88 -14.27
N THR A 112 3.21 3.26 -13.60
CA THR A 112 4.52 3.84 -13.29
C THR A 112 5.61 2.87 -13.73
N VAL A 113 6.79 3.39 -14.06
CA VAL A 113 7.92 2.58 -14.48
C VAL A 113 8.80 2.27 -13.26
N PRO A 114 9.01 0.99 -12.91
CA PRO A 114 9.91 0.64 -11.83
C PRO A 114 11.38 0.90 -12.23
N PHE A 115 12.15 1.45 -11.30
CA PHE A 115 13.58 1.72 -11.46
C PHE A 115 14.39 0.68 -10.68
N LEU A 116 15.30 0.00 -11.38
CA LEU A 116 16.24 -0.98 -10.83
C LEU A 116 17.65 -0.37 -10.84
N PRO A 117 18.17 0.16 -9.72
CA PRO A 117 19.58 0.48 -9.61
C PRO A 117 20.43 -0.78 -9.77
N TYR A 118 21.39 -0.72 -10.68
CA TYR A 118 22.42 -1.74 -10.90
C TYR A 118 23.80 -1.15 -10.62
N TRP A 119 24.74 -2.01 -10.26
CA TRP A 119 26.17 -1.68 -10.13
C TRP A 119 26.99 -2.50 -11.14
N PHE A 120 28.09 -1.93 -11.59
CA PHE A 120 29.14 -2.56 -12.38
C PHE A 120 30.24 -3.14 -11.48
#